data_AF-A0A0C2X211-F1
#
_entry.id   AF-A0A0C2X211-F1
#
_cell.length_a   1.000
_cell.length_b   1.000
_cell.length_c   1.000
_cell.angle_alpha   90.00
_cell.angle_beta   90.00
_cell.angle_gamma   90.00
#
_symmetry.space_group_name_H-M   'P 1'
#
loop_
_entity.id
_entity.type
_entity.pdbx_description
1 polymer ?
#
loop_
_entity_poly.entity_id
_entity_poly.type
_entity_poly.pdbx_seq_one_letter_code
_entity_poly.pdbx_strand_id
1 'polypeptide(L)'
;KHILNAQVSVRAPCCRKWFDCPECHAEVSDHKLTKTLEMHFLCKKCRKAFRKDMTAYEESDEYCPNCDNHYVIDAKTPQQVVGIEAEDVRVDAR
;
A
#
# COMPACT_ATOMS: atom_id res chain seq x y z
N LYS A 1 8.60 -3.31 0.06
CA LYS A 1 7.23 -2.82 0.37
C LYS A 1 7.18 -1.33 0.10
N HIS A 2 6.36 -0.89 -0.84
CA HIS A 2 6.30 0.53 -1.24
C HIS A 2 5.54 1.41 -0.24
N ILE A 3 4.41 0.92 0.30
CA ILE A 3 3.63 1.64 1.31
C ILE A 3 3.78 0.95 2.66
N LEU A 4 4.38 1.63 3.63
CA LEU A 4 4.72 1.06 4.94
C LEU A 4 3.52 0.95 5.89
N ASN A 5 2.57 1.88 5.77
CA ASN A 5 1.39 2.00 6.63
C ASN A 5 0.10 1.51 5.96
N ALA A 6 0.18 0.73 4.88
CA ALA A 6 -1.00 0.24 4.16
C ALA A 6 -1.92 -0.56 5.10
N GLN A 7 -3.16 -0.07 5.29
CA GLN A 7 -4.16 -0.61 6.21
C GLN A 7 -5.02 -1.72 5.60
N VAL A 8 -5.09 -1.77 4.28
CA VAL A 8 -5.82 -2.77 3.50
C VAL A 8 -4.90 -3.38 2.45
N SER A 9 -5.20 -4.61 2.05
CA SER A 9 -4.67 -5.19 0.81
C SER A 9 -5.79 -5.26 -0.22
N VAL A 10 -5.49 -4.93 -1.46
CA VAL A 10 -6.43 -4.93 -2.59
C VAL A 10 -6.26 -6.21 -3.39
N ARG A 11 -7.38 -6.87 -3.72
CA ARG A 11 -7.35 -8.02 -4.63
C ARG A 11 -7.28 -7.53 -6.07
N ALA A 12 -6.23 -7.93 -6.77
CA ALA A 12 -6.09 -7.67 -8.21
C ALA A 12 -7.12 -8.51 -8.99
N PRO A 13 -8.01 -7.90 -9.81
CA PRO A 13 -9.02 -8.65 -10.56
C PRO A 13 -8.43 -9.53 -11.66
N CYS A 14 -7.26 -9.17 -12.19
CA CYS A 14 -6.56 -9.91 -13.25
C CYS A 14 -5.99 -11.25 -12.78
N CYS A 15 -5.26 -11.27 -11.65
CA CYS A 15 -4.54 -12.45 -11.17
C CYS A 15 -5.09 -13.02 -9.85
N ARG A 16 -6.14 -12.41 -9.29
CA ARG A 16 -6.82 -12.80 -8.03
C ARG A 16 -5.91 -12.86 -6.80
N LYS A 17 -4.72 -12.26 -6.87
CA LYS A 17 -3.75 -12.13 -5.78
C LYS A 17 -3.98 -10.82 -5.01
N TRP A 18 -3.43 -10.74 -3.80
CA TRP A 18 -3.55 -9.59 -2.91
C TRP A 18 -2.27 -8.76 -2.91
N PHE A 19 -2.42 -7.45 -3.02
CA PHE A 19 -1.30 -6.51 -3.02
C PHE A 19 -1.63 -5.27 -2.18
N ASP A 20 -0.60 -4.65 -1.62
CA ASP A 20 -0.73 -3.43 -0.83
C ASP A 20 -0.76 -2.16 -1.69
N CYS A 21 -0.25 -2.25 -2.93
CA CYS A 21 -0.24 -1.14 -3.89
C CYS A 21 -0.11 -1.68 -5.33
N PRO A 22 -0.41 -0.84 -6.35
CA PRO A 22 -0.26 -1.19 -7.76
C PRO A 22 1.19 -1.53 -8.16
N GLU A 23 2.18 -0.90 -7.54
CA GLU A 23 3.60 -1.15 -7.83
C GLU A 23 4.01 -2.57 -7.40
N CYS A 24 3.57 -3.02 -6.21
CA CYS A 24 3.82 -4.40 -5.78
C CYS A 24 3.17 -5.43 -6.72
N HIS A 25 2.07 -5.09 -7.39
CA HIS A 25 1.51 -5.96 -8.44
C HIS A 25 2.42 -5.97 -9.68
N ALA A 26 2.90 -4.82 -10.12
CA ALA A 26 3.75 -4.68 -11.31
C ALA A 26 5.10 -5.39 -11.18
N GLU A 27 5.68 -5.45 -9.98
CA GLU A 27 6.92 -6.20 -9.72
C GLU A 27 6.76 -7.72 -9.86
N VAL A 28 5.56 -8.24 -9.58
CA VAL A 28 5.29 -9.69 -9.49
C VAL A 28 4.56 -10.20 -10.74
N SER A 29 3.98 -9.31 -11.54
CA SER A 29 3.07 -9.68 -12.62
C SER A 29 3.55 -9.16 -13.96
N ASP A 30 3.60 -10.02 -14.97
CA ASP A 30 3.99 -9.70 -16.34
C ASP A 30 2.90 -8.94 -17.14
N HIS A 31 1.90 -8.39 -16.45
CA HIS A 31 0.76 -7.72 -17.06
C HIS A 31 0.32 -6.50 -16.25
N LYS A 32 -0.42 -5.61 -16.92
CA LYS A 32 -0.98 -4.41 -16.29
C LYS A 32 -2.20 -4.75 -15.44
N LEU A 33 -2.35 -4.05 -14.31
CA LEU A 33 -3.49 -4.20 -13.42
C LEU A 33 -4.79 -3.80 -14.15
N THR A 34 -5.74 -4.72 -14.23
CA THR A 34 -7.05 -4.44 -14.85
C THR A 34 -7.86 -3.49 -13.98
N LYS A 35 -8.44 -2.46 -14.60
CA LYS A 35 -9.35 -1.52 -13.94
C LYS A 35 -10.73 -2.16 -13.75
N THR A 36 -11.28 -2.03 -12.55
CA THR A 36 -12.62 -2.50 -12.20
C THR A 36 -13.27 -1.43 -11.33
N LEU A 37 -14.59 -1.28 -11.45
CA LEU A 37 -15.38 -0.42 -10.56
C LEU A 37 -15.65 -1.12 -9.22
N GLU A 38 -15.64 -2.45 -9.23
CA GLU A 38 -15.86 -3.26 -8.04
C GLU A 38 -14.51 -3.73 -7.48
N MET A 39 -14.12 -3.16 -6.34
CA MET A 39 -12.88 -3.49 -5.66
C MET A 39 -13.12 -4.38 -4.44
N HIS A 40 -12.19 -5.31 -4.20
CA HIS A 40 -12.21 -6.16 -3.02
C HIS A 40 -11.00 -5.83 -2.15
N PHE A 41 -11.27 -5.52 -0.89
CA PHE A 41 -10.27 -5.14 0.09
C PHE A 41 -10.23 -6.16 1.22
N LEU A 42 -9.04 -6.36 1.80
CA LEU A 42 -8.82 -7.14 3.00
C LEU A 42 -8.28 -6.20 4.07
N CYS A 43 -9.07 -5.95 5.11
CA CYS A 43 -8.65 -5.10 6.22
C CYS A 43 -7.56 -5.80 7.04
N LYS A 44 -6.41 -5.15 7.26
CA LYS A 44 -5.34 -5.75 8.06
C LYS A 44 -5.61 -5.72 9.57
N LYS A 45 -6.45 -4.79 10.04
CA LYS A 45 -6.85 -4.70 11.45
C LYS A 45 -7.78 -5.86 11.86
N CYS A 46 -8.87 -6.06 11.13
CA CYS A 46 -9.85 -7.11 11.46
C CYS A 46 -9.71 -8.40 10.63
N ARG A 47 -8.84 -8.42 9.62
CA ARG A 47 -8.62 -9.57 8.70
C ARG A 47 -9.87 -10.04 7.95
N LYS A 48 -10.92 -9.21 7.89
CA LYS A 48 -12.13 -9.47 7.10
C LYS A 48 -12.02 -8.85 5.72
N ALA A 49 -12.42 -9.62 4.72
CA ALA A 49 -12.57 -9.12 3.36
C ALA A 49 -13.88 -8.36 3.22
N PHE A 50 -13.88 -7.28 2.45
CA PHE A 50 -15.06 -6.51 2.11
C PHE A 50 -14.97 -6.03 0.67
N ARG A 51 -16.13 -5.78 0.07
CA ARG A 51 -16.24 -5.30 -1.31
C ARG A 51 -16.72 -3.87 -1.29
N LYS A 52 -16.18 -3.05 -2.19
CA LYS A 52 -16.58 -1.67 -2.36
C LYS A 52 -16.78 -1.36 -3.83
N ASP A 53 -17.85 -0.64 -4.10
CA ASP A 53 -18.15 -0.13 -5.43
C ASP A 53 -17.60 1.30 -5.54
N MET A 54 -16.77 1.55 -6.54
CA MET A 54 -16.08 2.83 -6.75
C MET A 54 -16.92 3.82 -7.58
N THR A 55 -18.14 3.46 -8.00
CA THR A 55 -19.02 4.37 -8.76
C THR A 55 -19.67 5.45 -7.90
N ALA A 56 -19.91 5.16 -6.62
CA ALA A 56 -20.46 6.08 -5.64
C ALA A 56 -19.54 6.08 -4.42
N TYR A 57 -18.62 7.04 -4.38
CA TYR A 57 -17.61 7.17 -3.33
C TYR A 57 -18.01 8.29 -2.37
N GLU A 58 -18.26 7.92 -1.11
CA GLU A 58 -18.65 8.83 -0.01
C GLU A 58 -17.60 8.78 1.12
N GLU A 59 -17.60 9.75 2.04
CA GLU A 59 -16.64 9.80 3.16
C GLU A 59 -16.70 8.55 4.07
N SER A 60 -17.89 7.96 4.22
CA SER A 60 -18.06 6.69 4.95
C SER A 60 -17.32 5.51 4.29
N ASP A 61 -16.95 5.65 3.02
CA ASP A 61 -16.26 4.63 2.25
C ASP A 61 -14.79 4.51 2.62
N GLU A 62 -14.24 5.51 3.32
CA GLU A 62 -12.86 5.55 3.80
C GLU A 62 -12.61 4.60 4.98
N TYR A 63 -13.68 4.01 5.52
CA TYR A 63 -13.68 3.16 6.70
C TYR A 63 -14.00 1.71 6.36
N CYS A 64 -13.37 0.79 7.10
CA CYS A 64 -13.72 -0.62 6.99
C CYS A 64 -15.10 -0.87 7.62
N PRO A 65 -16.07 -1.44 6.89
CA PRO A 65 -17.44 -1.65 7.39
C PRO A 65 -17.53 -2.67 8.54
N ASN A 66 -16.43 -3.38 8.83
CA ASN A 66 -16.40 -4.42 9.84
C ASN A 66 -15.85 -3.97 11.20
N CYS A 67 -14.97 -2.97 11.23
CA CYS A 67 -14.23 -2.58 12.44
C CYS A 67 -13.89 -1.10 12.49
N ASP A 68 -14.50 -0.30 11.61
CA ASP A 68 -14.34 1.14 11.55
C ASP A 68 -12.88 1.61 11.37
N ASN A 69 -12.07 0.79 10.71
CA ASN A 69 -10.68 1.16 10.45
C ASN A 69 -10.62 2.13 9.28
N HIS A 70 -10.20 3.37 9.54
CA HIS A 70 -9.89 4.34 8.50
C HIS A 70 -8.71 3.83 7.67
N TYR A 71 -8.96 3.44 6.42
CA TYR A 71 -7.96 2.82 5.56
C TYR A 71 -7.47 3.72 4.44
N VAL A 72 -8.16 4.83 4.19
CA VAL A 72 -7.75 5.88 3.26
C VAL A 72 -6.93 6.88 4.07
N ILE A 73 -5.62 6.67 4.09
CA ILE A 73 -4.69 7.50 4.85
C ILE A 73 -3.52 7.88 3.97
N ASP A 74 -2.82 8.95 4.35
CA ASP A 74 -1.62 9.39 3.65
C ASP A 74 -0.56 8.28 3.62
N ALA A 75 -0.03 8.01 2.44
CA ALA A 75 0.84 6.87 2.18
C ALA A 75 2.27 7.17 2.63
N LYS A 76 2.76 6.45 3.64
CA LYS A 76 4.16 6.52 4.08
C LYS A 76 5.02 5.66 3.16
N THR A 77 5.76 6.32 2.27
CA THR A 77 6.80 5.69 1.46
C THR A 77 8.13 5.68 2.20
N PRO A 78 9.02 4.72 1.94
CA PRO A 78 10.38 4.75 2.47
C PRO A 78 11.14 5.93 1.85
N GLN A 79 11.30 7.02 2.61
CA GLN A 79 12.18 8.10 2.21
C GLN A 79 13.63 7.56 2.26
N GLN A 80 14.32 7.48 1.11
CA GLN A 80 15.78 7.30 1.11
C GLN A 80 16.39 8.53 1.79
N VAL A 81 16.69 8.43 3.09
CA VAL A 81 17.66 9.31 3.72
C VAL A 81 19.01 8.99 3.09
N VAL A 82 19.42 9.80 2.12
CA VAL A 82 20.82 9.92 1.71
C VAL A 82 21.54 10.44 2.95
N GLY A 83 22.10 9.51 3.73
CA GLY A 83 23.04 9.83 4.78
C GLY A 83 24.28 10.41 4.12
N ILE A 84 24.45 11.70 4.32
CA ILE A 84 25.57 12.51 3.83
C ILE A 84 26.87 11.79 4.21
N GLU A 85 27.70 11.51 3.22
CA GLU A 85 29.03 10.93 3.39
C GLU A 85 29.82 11.87 4.32
N ALA A 86 30.01 11.48 5.57
CA ALA A 86 30.90 12.20 6.48
C ALA A 86 32.33 11.93 5.99
N GLU A 87 32.85 12.89 5.22
CA GLU A 87 34.21 12.96 4.70
C GLU A 87 35.26 12.60 5.75
N ASP A 88 36.21 11.76 5.32
CA ASP A 88 37.48 11.40 5.96
C ASP A 88 38.12 12.50 6.82
N VAL A 89 38.10 12.35 8.13
CA VAL A 89 39.11 12.95 9.01
C VAL A 89 40.24 11.94 9.19
N ARG A 90 41.20 11.98 8.28
CA ARG A 90 42.55 11.44 8.51
C ARG A 90 43.08 12.02 9.81
N VAL A 91 43.49 11.19 10.76
CA VAL A 91 44.73 11.39 11.52
C VAL A 91 45.19 10.02 12.01
N ASP A 92 46.10 9.47 11.22
CA ASP A 92 47.05 8.44 11.63
C ASP A 92 48.14 9.17 12.44
N ALA A 93 48.27 8.88 13.73
CA ALA A 93 49.40 9.34 14.53
C ALA A 93 49.70 8.32 15.63
N ARG A 94 50.44 7.30 15.21
CA ARG A 94 51.61 6.67 15.89
C ARG A 94 51.52 6.34 17.37
#